data_AF-A0A934XBN8-F1
#
_entry.id   AF-A0A934XBN8-F1
#
_cell.length_a   1.000
_cell.length_b   1.000
_cell.length_c   1.000
_cell.angle_alpha   90.00
_cell.angle_beta   90.00
_cell.angle_gamma   90.00
#
_symmetry.space_group_name_H-M   'P 1'
#
loop_
_entity.id
_entity.type
_entity.pdbx_description
1 polymer ?
#
loop_
_entity_poly.entity_id
_entity_poly.type
_entity_poly.pdbx_seq_one_letter_code
_entity_poly.pdbx_strand_id
1 'polypeptide(L)'
;MFESAEIGHQIDKASYKAAVPALRAALLEAQINLHDNTKIPVVVLVSGQDGAGKGETINVLYEWMDPRFLTTLAFSSPTDEESERPPMWRYWRSLPPKGRIGIFAGSWYSDPIRKRILDELSLKELDAQADQINRFEAMLVNEGALVLKFWFHLTKEGQVKRLKALEKDPRTAWRVTQWNWDRLKTYDKLQDVAGHLLRLTNTPWAPWMVVEGTDDRYRSLTVGQILLDALQKRLSNPVKQESLAAPMVRVNTDGRTVLSEMNLGLSLKDKAYEDELTHWQSQLSELLRDPRFKNRSLVCAFEGADAAGKGGAIRRIGNALDARQYQVIPVAAPTEEERAQPYLWRFWRHVPRHGRVAIFDRTWYGRVLVERVEGFCTEGDWMRAYTEINDFEHELAEFGVIVVKFWLQISQAEQLARFKAREQVAFKRFKITQEDWRNRDKWDAYQQAICDMVERTSTGNAPWTLVEANDKNYARVKILRTLCERVGPN
;
A
#
# COMPACT_ATOMS: atom_id res chain seq x y z
N MET A 1 -19.65 -19.72 -14.55
CA MET A 1 -19.10 -18.44 -15.07
C MET A 1 -18.08 -18.65 -16.17
N PHE A 2 -17.19 -19.65 -16.04
CA PHE A 2 -16.12 -19.88 -17.02
C PHE A 2 -16.59 -20.47 -18.35
N GLU A 3 -17.80 -21.03 -18.42
CA GLU A 3 -18.40 -21.62 -19.64
C GLU A 3 -18.30 -20.72 -20.88
N SER A 4 -18.38 -19.38 -20.71
CA SER A 4 -18.21 -18.42 -21.82
C SER A 4 -16.82 -18.46 -22.49
N ALA A 5 -15.81 -18.96 -21.77
CA ALA A 5 -14.44 -19.18 -22.23
C ALA A 5 -14.14 -20.68 -22.45
N GLU A 6 -15.18 -21.50 -22.63
CA GLU A 6 -15.08 -22.94 -22.93
C GLU A 6 -15.76 -23.31 -24.26
N ILE A 7 -16.24 -22.32 -25.01
CA ILE A 7 -16.99 -22.53 -26.26
C ILE A 7 -16.10 -22.78 -27.48
N GLY A 8 -14.77 -22.82 -27.31
CA GLY A 8 -13.83 -23.17 -28.36
C GLY A 8 -13.45 -22.00 -29.25
N HIS A 9 -13.22 -20.82 -28.67
CA HIS A 9 -12.78 -19.63 -29.41
C HIS A 9 -11.48 -19.88 -30.18
N GLN A 10 -11.46 -19.51 -31.46
CA GLN A 10 -10.32 -19.71 -32.35
C GLN A 10 -10.21 -18.58 -33.37
N ILE A 11 -8.97 -18.24 -33.74
CA ILE A 11 -8.69 -17.33 -34.86
C ILE A 11 -7.81 -18.06 -35.86
N ASP A 12 -8.21 -18.03 -37.14
CA ASP A 12 -7.42 -18.63 -38.19
C ASP A 12 -6.11 -17.84 -38.45
N LYS A 13 -5.15 -18.51 -39.08
CA LYS A 13 -3.81 -17.96 -39.28
C LYS A 13 -3.80 -16.72 -40.18
N ALA A 14 -4.69 -16.65 -41.18
CA ALA A 14 -4.72 -15.52 -42.11
C ALA A 14 -5.28 -14.27 -41.43
N SER A 15 -6.41 -14.41 -40.72
CA SER A 15 -7.01 -13.32 -39.93
C SER A 15 -6.07 -12.78 -38.87
N TYR A 16 -5.39 -13.67 -38.13
CA TYR A 16 -4.38 -13.25 -37.15
C TYR A 16 -3.23 -12.48 -37.79
N LYS A 17 -2.66 -12.98 -38.89
CA LYS A 17 -1.56 -12.30 -39.60
C LYS A 17 -1.97 -10.94 -40.17
N ALA A 18 -3.23 -10.79 -40.57
CA ALA A 18 -3.76 -9.52 -41.07
C ALA A 18 -3.97 -8.50 -39.94
N ALA A 19 -4.45 -8.94 -38.77
CA ALA A 19 -4.75 -8.04 -37.65
C ALA A 19 -3.52 -7.57 -36.86
N VAL A 20 -2.51 -8.43 -36.70
CA VAL A 20 -1.35 -8.17 -35.83
C VAL A 20 -0.55 -6.92 -36.19
N PRO A 21 -0.21 -6.61 -37.46
CA PRO A 21 0.58 -5.42 -37.80
C PRO A 21 -0.06 -4.11 -37.32
N ALA A 22 -1.37 -3.95 -37.54
CA ALA A 22 -2.11 -2.75 -37.12
C ALA A 22 -2.21 -2.67 -35.59
N LEU A 23 -2.54 -3.78 -34.93
CA LEU A 23 -2.60 -3.84 -33.47
C LEU A 23 -1.25 -3.49 -32.83
N ARG A 24 -0.16 -4.04 -33.38
CA ARG A 24 1.19 -3.80 -32.90
C ARG A 24 1.59 -2.34 -33.01
N ALA A 25 1.34 -1.72 -34.17
CA ALA A 25 1.63 -0.30 -34.37
C ALA A 25 0.86 0.57 -33.37
N ALA A 26 -0.44 0.31 -33.18
CA ALA A 26 -1.28 1.05 -32.26
C ALA A 26 -0.87 0.85 -30.78
N LEU A 27 -0.45 -0.36 -30.38
CA LEU A 27 0.08 -0.62 -29.04
C LEU A 27 1.38 0.15 -28.78
N LEU A 28 2.28 0.23 -29.76
CA LEU A 28 3.51 1.01 -29.66
C LEU A 28 3.22 2.50 -29.53
N GLU A 29 2.32 3.04 -30.35
CA GLU A 29 1.90 4.45 -30.26
C GLU A 29 1.27 4.78 -28.90
N ALA A 30 0.37 3.92 -28.41
CA ALA A 30 -0.25 4.08 -27.10
C ALA A 30 0.80 4.02 -25.97
N GLN A 31 1.78 3.12 -26.07
CA GLN A 31 2.85 2.99 -25.08
C GLN A 31 3.79 4.21 -25.08
N ILE A 32 4.14 4.76 -26.25
CA ILE A 32 4.93 5.99 -26.36
C ILE A 32 4.17 7.16 -25.73
N ASN A 33 2.89 7.32 -26.06
CA ASN A 33 2.05 8.37 -25.49
C ASN A 33 1.92 8.25 -23.96
N LEU A 34 1.76 7.02 -23.46
CA LEU A 34 1.77 6.72 -22.03
C LEU A 34 3.07 7.18 -21.35
N HIS A 35 4.22 6.92 -21.99
CA HIS A 35 5.53 7.24 -21.45
C HIS A 35 5.83 8.75 -21.48
N ASP A 36 5.59 9.40 -22.62
CA ASP A 36 6.02 10.78 -22.85
C ASP A 36 5.04 11.80 -22.26
N ASN A 37 3.74 11.52 -22.32
CA ASN A 37 2.69 12.51 -22.04
C ASN A 37 1.88 12.19 -20.77
N THR A 38 1.01 11.17 -20.81
CA THR A 38 0.00 10.96 -19.76
C THR A 38 0.59 10.49 -18.44
N LYS A 39 1.67 9.70 -18.49
CA LYS A 39 2.45 9.26 -17.32
C LYS A 39 1.58 8.70 -16.19
N ILE A 40 0.74 7.72 -16.50
CA ILE A 40 0.03 6.90 -15.49
C ILE A 40 0.70 5.52 -15.39
N PRO A 41 0.61 4.82 -14.24
CA PRO A 41 1.09 3.45 -14.15
C PRO A 41 0.03 2.49 -14.69
N VAL A 42 0.47 1.45 -15.40
CA VAL A 42 -0.41 0.37 -15.90
C VAL A 42 -0.01 -0.94 -15.25
N VAL A 43 -0.93 -1.59 -14.57
CA VAL A 43 -0.73 -2.86 -13.89
C VAL A 43 -1.55 -3.94 -14.60
N VAL A 44 -0.88 -4.94 -15.14
CA VAL A 44 -1.48 -6.07 -15.83
C VAL A 44 -1.29 -7.33 -15.00
N LEU A 45 -2.36 -7.86 -14.40
CA LEU A 45 -2.33 -9.12 -13.66
C LEU A 45 -2.60 -10.28 -14.62
N VAL A 46 -1.72 -11.27 -14.61
CA VAL A 46 -1.84 -12.48 -15.42
C VAL A 46 -2.04 -13.68 -14.49
N SER A 47 -3.28 -14.15 -14.43
CA SER A 47 -3.74 -15.29 -13.62
C SER A 47 -4.39 -16.37 -14.52
N GLY A 48 -4.68 -17.54 -13.97
CA GLY A 48 -5.33 -18.63 -14.72
C GLY A 48 -4.64 -19.98 -14.58
N GLN A 49 -5.14 -20.99 -15.30
CA GLN A 49 -4.63 -22.36 -15.20
C GLN A 49 -3.26 -22.53 -15.86
N ASP A 50 -2.56 -23.60 -15.47
CA ASP A 50 -1.28 -23.96 -16.07
C ASP A 50 -1.46 -24.47 -17.49
N GLY A 51 -0.55 -24.09 -18.38
CA GLY A 51 -0.65 -24.42 -19.80
C GLY A 51 -1.59 -23.50 -20.59
N ALA A 52 -2.41 -22.66 -19.95
CA ALA A 52 -3.37 -21.77 -20.61
C ALA A 52 -2.73 -20.61 -21.42
N GLY A 53 -1.39 -20.57 -21.51
CA GLY A 53 -0.69 -19.63 -22.38
C GLY A 53 -0.32 -18.30 -21.74
N LYS A 54 -0.29 -18.23 -20.39
CA LYS A 54 0.08 -17.02 -19.63
C LYS A 54 1.44 -16.48 -20.04
N GLY A 55 2.49 -17.30 -19.92
CA GLY A 55 3.87 -16.89 -20.23
C GLY A 55 4.07 -16.61 -21.72
N GLU A 56 3.48 -17.43 -22.58
CA GLU A 56 3.50 -17.23 -24.03
C GLU A 56 2.87 -15.91 -24.44
N THR A 57 1.76 -15.52 -23.82
CA THR A 57 1.10 -14.25 -24.13
C THR A 57 1.91 -13.05 -23.65
N ILE A 58 2.55 -13.16 -22.48
CA ILE A 58 3.49 -12.14 -22.01
C ILE A 58 4.65 -11.97 -23.01
N ASN A 59 5.23 -13.07 -23.50
CA ASN A 59 6.31 -13.01 -24.49
C ASN A 59 5.84 -12.33 -25.79
N VAL A 60 4.62 -12.62 -26.26
CA VAL A 60 4.03 -11.96 -27.43
C VAL A 60 3.86 -10.45 -27.20
N LEU A 61 3.47 -10.02 -25.99
CA LEU A 61 3.43 -8.58 -25.67
C LEU A 61 4.81 -7.93 -25.72
N TYR A 62 5.87 -8.63 -25.29
CA TYR A 62 7.26 -8.17 -25.43
C TYR A 62 7.73 -8.11 -26.89
N GLU A 63 7.19 -8.95 -27.77
CA GLU A 63 7.43 -8.85 -29.21
C GLU A 63 6.66 -7.69 -29.83
N TRP A 64 5.43 -7.43 -29.38
CA TRP A 64 4.56 -6.41 -29.97
C TRP A 64 4.89 -5.00 -29.49
N MET A 65 5.19 -4.85 -28.21
CA MET A 65 5.44 -3.56 -27.57
C MET A 65 6.93 -3.33 -27.35
N ASP A 66 7.32 -2.13 -26.91
CA ASP A 66 8.70 -1.82 -26.59
C ASP A 66 9.06 -2.36 -25.19
N PRO A 67 10.01 -3.30 -25.07
CA PRO A 67 10.36 -3.91 -23.81
C PRO A 67 11.03 -2.94 -22.83
N ARG A 68 11.54 -1.79 -23.28
CA ARG A 68 12.17 -0.77 -22.41
C ARG A 68 11.18 -0.13 -21.44
N PHE A 69 9.89 -0.17 -21.76
CA PHE A 69 8.81 0.39 -20.94
C PHE A 69 7.90 -0.69 -20.34
N LEU A 70 8.27 -1.97 -20.49
CA LEU A 70 7.61 -3.11 -19.87
C LEU A 70 8.47 -3.67 -18.74
N THR A 71 7.83 -4.18 -17.70
CA THR A 71 8.51 -4.97 -16.68
C THR A 71 7.62 -6.15 -16.29
N THR A 72 8.15 -7.37 -16.37
CA THR A 72 7.46 -8.56 -15.85
C THR A 72 8.04 -8.98 -14.51
N LEU A 73 7.15 -9.20 -13.56
CA LEU A 73 7.49 -9.75 -12.25
C LEU A 73 6.69 -11.04 -12.04
N ALA A 74 7.42 -12.13 -11.78
CA ALA A 74 6.83 -13.42 -11.45
C ALA A 74 6.87 -13.63 -9.94
N PHE A 75 5.71 -13.70 -9.31
CA PHE A 75 5.60 -13.90 -7.87
C PHE A 75 5.51 -15.39 -7.56
N SER A 76 6.57 -15.92 -6.98
CA SER A 76 6.65 -17.27 -6.42
C SER A 76 6.61 -17.22 -4.89
N SER A 77 7.14 -18.25 -4.22
CA SER A 77 7.37 -18.24 -2.78
C SER A 77 8.06 -16.94 -2.33
N PRO A 78 7.62 -16.32 -1.23
CA PRO A 78 8.28 -15.15 -0.65
C PRO A 78 9.74 -15.45 -0.28
N THR A 79 10.62 -14.48 -0.54
CA THR A 79 11.97 -14.42 0.02
C THR A 79 11.91 -14.12 1.52
N ASP A 80 13.02 -14.29 2.24
CA ASP A 80 13.13 -13.93 3.66
C ASP A 80 12.76 -12.46 3.93
N GLU A 81 13.08 -11.57 2.98
CA GLU A 81 12.77 -10.15 3.12
C GLU A 81 11.24 -9.89 3.05
N GLU A 82 10.55 -10.65 2.21
CA GLU A 82 9.11 -10.53 1.98
C GLU A 82 8.31 -11.29 3.04
N SER A 83 8.81 -12.43 3.53
CA SER A 83 8.13 -13.26 4.54
C SER A 83 8.14 -12.64 5.94
N GLU A 84 9.11 -11.75 6.22
CA GLU A 84 9.20 -11.00 7.47
C GLU A 84 8.47 -9.65 7.45
N ARG A 85 7.64 -9.41 6.42
CA ARG A 85 6.82 -8.21 6.25
C ARG A 85 5.38 -8.57 5.86
N PRO A 86 4.42 -7.65 6.03
CA PRO A 86 3.04 -7.92 5.63
C PRO A 86 2.95 -8.36 4.17
N PRO A 87 2.09 -9.34 3.81
CA PRO A 87 2.08 -9.95 2.48
C PRO A 87 1.99 -8.96 1.32
N MET A 88 1.24 -7.87 1.50
CA MET A 88 1.07 -6.86 0.45
C MET A 88 2.35 -6.04 0.16
N TRP A 89 3.31 -6.00 1.09
CA TRP A 89 4.56 -5.24 0.95
C TRP A 89 5.28 -5.55 -0.36
N ARG A 90 5.34 -6.83 -0.75
CA ARG A 90 6.04 -7.23 -1.97
C ARG A 90 5.40 -6.70 -3.25
N TYR A 91 4.07 -6.58 -3.27
CA TYR A 91 3.34 -6.02 -4.40
C TYR A 91 3.53 -4.50 -4.46
N TRP A 92 3.50 -3.81 -3.32
CA TRP A 92 3.85 -2.38 -3.23
C TRP A 92 5.23 -2.10 -3.80
N ARG A 93 6.25 -2.87 -3.40
CA ARG A 93 7.64 -2.73 -3.90
C ARG A 93 7.77 -2.94 -5.42
N SER A 94 6.81 -3.62 -6.01
CA SER A 94 6.83 -4.06 -7.41
C SER A 94 6.01 -3.18 -8.35
N LEU A 95 5.24 -2.23 -7.82
CA LEU A 95 4.38 -1.37 -8.63
C LEU A 95 5.18 -0.60 -9.69
N PRO A 96 4.73 -0.59 -10.96
CA PRO A 96 5.40 0.17 -12.00
C PRO A 96 5.24 1.67 -11.74
N PRO A 97 6.29 2.47 -11.95
CA PRO A 97 6.15 3.91 -11.87
C PRO A 97 5.26 4.44 -13.00
N LYS A 98 4.75 5.66 -12.82
CA LYS A 98 4.05 6.45 -13.83
C LYS A 98 4.76 6.42 -15.20
N GLY A 99 4.01 6.14 -16.26
CA GLY A 99 4.52 6.04 -17.64
C GLY A 99 5.13 4.69 -18.00
N ARG A 100 4.92 3.65 -17.18
CA ARG A 100 5.37 2.27 -17.45
C ARG A 100 4.26 1.25 -17.23
N ILE A 101 4.46 0.07 -17.82
CA ILE A 101 3.56 -1.08 -17.71
C ILE A 101 4.25 -2.19 -16.93
N GLY A 102 3.65 -2.58 -15.80
CA GLY A 102 4.07 -3.72 -14.98
C GLY A 102 3.15 -4.91 -15.23
N ILE A 103 3.71 -6.06 -15.61
CA ILE A 103 2.98 -7.30 -15.88
C ILE A 103 3.30 -8.30 -14.76
N PHE A 104 2.31 -8.67 -13.96
CA PHE A 104 2.48 -9.52 -12.79
C PHE A 104 2.01 -10.95 -13.11
N ALA A 105 2.95 -11.88 -13.21
CA ALA A 105 2.69 -13.31 -13.33
C ALA A 105 2.61 -13.91 -11.92
N GLY A 106 1.39 -14.17 -11.45
CA GLY A 106 1.12 -14.26 -10.02
C GLY A 106 0.88 -12.87 -9.43
N SER A 107 0.02 -12.77 -8.42
CA SER A 107 -0.44 -11.49 -7.88
C SER A 107 -1.03 -11.68 -6.48
N TRP A 108 -1.59 -10.61 -5.91
CA TRP A 108 -2.36 -10.64 -4.66
C TRP A 108 -3.55 -11.63 -4.66
N TYR A 109 -3.93 -12.20 -5.81
CA TYR A 109 -4.90 -13.30 -5.90
C TYR A 109 -4.30 -14.70 -5.69
N SER A 110 -2.99 -14.87 -5.90
CA SER A 110 -2.37 -16.20 -5.96
C SER A 110 -2.35 -16.91 -4.60
N ASP A 111 -1.96 -16.20 -3.54
CA ASP A 111 -1.89 -16.76 -2.20
C ASP A 111 -3.27 -17.09 -1.59
N PRO A 112 -4.28 -16.19 -1.65
CA PRO A 112 -5.64 -16.51 -1.21
C PRO A 112 -6.21 -17.77 -1.88
N ILE A 113 -6.06 -17.88 -3.20
CA ILE A 113 -6.49 -19.06 -3.96
C ILE A 113 -5.75 -20.31 -3.48
N ARG A 114 -4.43 -20.24 -3.36
CA ARG A 114 -3.59 -21.37 -2.94
C ARG A 114 -3.99 -21.86 -1.54
N LYS A 115 -4.03 -20.95 -0.57
CA LYS A 115 -4.37 -21.27 0.82
C LYS A 115 -5.76 -21.88 0.93
N ARG A 116 -6.74 -21.36 0.17
CA ARG A 116 -8.10 -21.93 0.16
C ARG A 116 -8.14 -23.32 -0.44
N ILE A 117 -7.40 -23.60 -1.53
CA ILE A 117 -7.34 -24.94 -2.14
C ILE A 117 -6.69 -25.97 -1.19
N LEU A 118 -5.69 -25.52 -0.42
CA LEU A 118 -5.01 -26.30 0.61
C LEU A 118 -5.80 -26.40 1.93
N ASP A 119 -7.00 -25.83 1.97
CA ASP A 119 -7.87 -25.79 3.16
C ASP A 119 -7.21 -25.09 4.38
N GLU A 120 -6.25 -24.19 4.12
CA GLU A 120 -5.56 -23.32 5.09
C GLU A 120 -6.32 -22.00 5.35
N LEU A 121 -7.40 -21.77 4.60
CA LEU A 121 -8.19 -20.54 4.65
C LEU A 121 -9.68 -20.90 4.52
N SER A 122 -10.52 -20.39 5.43
CA SER A 122 -11.97 -20.55 5.35
C SER A 122 -12.58 -19.68 4.24
N LEU A 123 -13.83 -19.96 3.86
CA LEU A 123 -14.54 -19.12 2.88
C LEU A 123 -14.75 -17.69 3.41
N LYS A 124 -15.03 -17.53 4.71
CA LYS A 124 -15.20 -16.22 5.33
C LYS A 124 -13.91 -15.39 5.29
N GLU A 125 -12.77 -16.02 5.53
CA GLU A 125 -11.45 -15.37 5.43
C GLU A 125 -11.10 -15.04 3.97
N LEU A 126 -11.53 -15.88 3.02
CA LEU A 126 -11.40 -15.59 1.58
C LEU A 126 -12.19 -14.34 1.17
N ASP A 127 -13.41 -14.21 1.66
CA ASP A 127 -14.27 -13.05 1.40
C ASP A 127 -13.67 -11.77 1.98
N ALA A 128 -13.15 -11.85 3.21
CA ALA A 128 -12.44 -10.73 3.84
C ALA A 128 -11.20 -10.30 3.02
N GLN A 129 -10.43 -11.27 2.49
CA GLN A 129 -9.30 -10.97 1.59
C GLN A 129 -9.76 -10.40 0.25
N ALA A 130 -10.89 -10.85 -0.29
CA ALA A 130 -11.49 -10.27 -1.50
C ALA A 130 -11.84 -8.79 -1.29
N ASP A 131 -12.42 -8.44 -0.14
CA ASP A 131 -12.74 -7.07 0.22
C ASP A 131 -11.48 -6.20 0.39
N GLN A 132 -10.42 -6.73 1.02
CA GLN A 132 -9.12 -6.04 1.11
C GLN A 132 -8.52 -5.80 -0.29
N ILE A 133 -8.55 -6.81 -1.17
CA ILE A 133 -8.09 -6.67 -2.56
C ILE A 133 -8.88 -5.59 -3.32
N ASN A 134 -10.21 -5.56 -3.17
CA ASN A 134 -11.05 -4.55 -3.80
C ASN A 134 -10.70 -3.13 -3.35
N ARG A 135 -10.43 -2.93 -2.05
CA ARG A 135 -10.01 -1.62 -1.51
C ARG A 135 -8.62 -1.23 -2.01
N PHE A 136 -7.68 -2.18 -2.07
CA PHE A 136 -6.36 -1.95 -2.64
C PHE A 136 -6.42 -1.55 -4.12
N GLU A 137 -7.17 -2.29 -4.95
CA GLU A 137 -7.33 -1.97 -6.37
C GLU A 137 -8.03 -0.62 -6.59
N ALA A 138 -9.08 -0.32 -5.80
CA ALA A 138 -9.74 0.98 -5.84
C ALA A 138 -8.77 2.12 -5.51
N MET A 139 -7.92 1.96 -4.48
CA MET A 139 -6.92 2.95 -4.11
C MET A 139 -5.86 3.15 -5.22
N LEU A 140 -5.40 2.07 -5.89
CA LEU A 140 -4.51 2.20 -7.04
C LEU A 140 -5.16 3.00 -8.19
N VAL A 141 -6.42 2.71 -8.52
CA VAL A 141 -7.14 3.42 -9.59
C VAL A 141 -7.39 4.89 -9.20
N ASN A 142 -7.76 5.16 -7.95
CA ASN A 142 -7.93 6.53 -7.43
C ASN A 142 -6.61 7.34 -7.48
N GLU A 143 -5.47 6.68 -7.27
CA GLU A 143 -4.14 7.29 -7.45
C GLU A 143 -3.75 7.46 -8.93
N GLY A 144 -4.54 6.90 -9.85
CA GLY A 144 -4.48 7.11 -11.30
C GLY A 144 -4.08 5.89 -12.12
N ALA A 145 -3.85 4.73 -11.49
CA ALA A 145 -3.43 3.51 -12.18
C ALA A 145 -4.52 2.96 -13.11
N LEU A 146 -4.08 2.35 -14.21
CA LEU A 146 -4.91 1.44 -15.01
C LEU A 146 -4.62 0.00 -14.56
N VAL A 147 -5.63 -0.69 -14.02
CA VAL A 147 -5.50 -2.08 -13.55
C VAL A 147 -6.28 -3.01 -14.48
N LEU A 148 -5.59 -3.97 -15.10
CA LEU A 148 -6.16 -4.96 -16.00
C LEU A 148 -5.88 -6.37 -15.47
N LYS A 149 -6.93 -7.19 -15.33
CA LYS A 149 -6.84 -8.52 -14.73
C LYS A 149 -7.28 -9.60 -15.70
N PHE A 150 -6.34 -10.40 -16.17
CA PHE A 150 -6.60 -11.49 -17.11
C PHE A 150 -6.62 -12.84 -16.41
N TRP A 151 -7.69 -13.59 -16.63
CA TRP A 151 -7.78 -15.00 -16.26
C TRP A 151 -7.71 -15.86 -17.52
N PHE A 152 -6.58 -16.53 -17.72
CA PHE A 152 -6.39 -17.46 -18.82
C PHE A 152 -7.05 -18.80 -18.48
N HIS A 153 -8.06 -19.17 -19.28
CA HIS A 153 -8.92 -20.30 -19.02
C HIS A 153 -8.63 -21.52 -19.90
N LEU A 154 -8.66 -22.72 -19.36
CA LEU A 154 -8.76 -23.98 -20.10
C LEU A 154 -9.76 -24.90 -19.40
N THR A 155 -10.51 -25.69 -20.18
CA THR A 155 -11.23 -26.86 -19.65
C THR A 155 -10.23 -27.89 -19.09
N LYS A 156 -10.70 -28.81 -18.24
CA LYS A 156 -9.85 -29.88 -17.68
C LYS A 156 -9.22 -30.72 -18.77
N GLU A 157 -10.01 -31.11 -19.78
CA GLU A 157 -9.55 -31.86 -20.95
C GLU A 157 -8.58 -31.03 -21.80
N GLY A 158 -8.88 -29.73 -21.99
CA GLY A 158 -8.02 -28.79 -22.70
C GLY A 158 -6.65 -28.66 -22.04
N GLN A 159 -6.62 -28.58 -20.71
CA GLN A 159 -5.41 -28.52 -19.92
C GLN A 159 -4.56 -29.80 -20.07
N VAL A 160 -5.19 -30.98 -19.96
CA VAL A 160 -4.51 -32.27 -20.20
C VAL A 160 -3.91 -32.33 -21.60
N LYS A 161 -4.69 -31.96 -22.63
CA LYS A 161 -4.22 -31.96 -24.02
C LYS A 161 -3.03 -31.03 -24.20
N ARG A 162 -3.07 -29.85 -23.57
CA ARG A 162 -2.00 -28.85 -23.66
C ARG A 162 -0.73 -29.30 -22.96
N LEU A 163 -0.82 -29.84 -21.74
CA LEU A 163 0.34 -30.37 -21.01
C LEU A 163 1.02 -31.49 -21.80
N LYS A 164 0.25 -32.46 -22.33
CA LYS A 164 0.79 -33.53 -23.19
C LYS A 164 1.45 -32.99 -24.46
N ALA A 165 0.90 -31.95 -25.07
CA ALA A 165 1.49 -31.34 -26.26
C ALA A 165 2.83 -30.66 -25.92
N LEU A 166 2.91 -29.95 -24.79
CA LEU A 166 4.13 -29.30 -24.32
C LEU A 166 5.23 -30.31 -23.96
N GLU A 167 4.89 -31.43 -23.33
CA GLU A 167 5.83 -32.52 -23.01
C GLU A 167 6.41 -33.20 -24.25
N LYS A 168 5.63 -33.29 -25.33
CA LYS A 168 6.07 -33.95 -26.58
C LYS A 168 7.04 -33.12 -27.41
N ASP A 169 7.02 -31.80 -27.28
CA ASP A 169 7.93 -30.92 -28.03
C ASP A 169 9.22 -30.67 -27.22
N PRO A 170 10.41 -31.08 -27.73
CA PRO A 170 11.68 -30.89 -27.03
C PRO A 170 11.98 -29.45 -26.60
N ARG A 171 11.40 -28.46 -27.29
CA ARG A 171 11.61 -27.03 -27.00
C ARG A 171 10.78 -26.53 -25.83
N THR A 172 9.72 -27.26 -25.46
CA THR A 172 8.78 -26.86 -24.41
C THR A 172 8.64 -27.89 -23.29
N ALA A 173 9.20 -29.09 -23.44
CA ALA A 173 9.07 -30.16 -22.46
C ALA A 173 9.54 -29.74 -21.05
N TRP A 174 10.60 -28.93 -20.96
CA TRP A 174 11.11 -28.38 -19.70
C TRP A 174 10.11 -27.51 -18.93
N ARG A 175 9.05 -27.02 -19.59
CA ARG A 175 8.00 -26.19 -18.97
C ARG A 175 6.99 -27.02 -18.19
N VAL A 176 6.93 -28.33 -18.43
CA VAL A 176 6.00 -29.23 -17.75
C VAL A 176 6.78 -30.04 -16.72
N THR A 177 6.32 -29.96 -15.48
CA THR A 177 6.89 -30.67 -14.34
C THR A 177 5.79 -31.45 -13.63
N GLN A 178 6.17 -32.36 -12.72
CA GLN A 178 5.23 -33.11 -11.90
C GLN A 178 4.25 -32.18 -11.15
N TRP A 179 4.73 -30.99 -10.75
CA TRP A 179 3.91 -29.95 -10.13
C TRP A 179 2.67 -29.57 -10.97
N ASN A 180 2.79 -29.47 -12.30
CA ASN A 180 1.66 -29.12 -13.15
C ASN A 180 0.58 -30.21 -13.15
N TRP A 181 0.99 -31.48 -13.17
CA TRP A 181 0.10 -32.63 -13.07
C TRP A 181 -0.54 -32.76 -11.68
N ASP A 182 0.19 -32.43 -10.62
CA ASP A 182 -0.35 -32.41 -9.27
C ASP A 182 -1.39 -31.31 -9.10
N ARG A 183 -1.15 -30.11 -9.66
CA ARG A 183 -2.14 -29.03 -9.67
C ARG A 183 -3.41 -29.37 -10.45
N LEU A 184 -3.29 -30.14 -11.54
CA LEU A 184 -4.46 -30.62 -12.28
C LEU A 184 -5.40 -31.48 -11.42
N LYS A 185 -4.88 -32.22 -10.42
CA LYS A 185 -5.73 -32.99 -9.47
C LYS A 185 -6.66 -32.08 -8.67
N THR A 186 -6.30 -30.82 -8.50
CA THR A 186 -7.08 -29.80 -7.79
C THR A 186 -7.89 -28.89 -8.74
N TYR A 187 -8.03 -29.25 -10.02
CA TYR A 187 -8.71 -28.42 -11.02
C TYR A 187 -10.09 -27.97 -10.57
N ASP A 188 -10.93 -28.88 -10.08
CA ASP A 188 -12.32 -28.56 -9.72
C ASP A 188 -12.36 -27.57 -8.52
N LYS A 189 -11.52 -27.80 -7.50
CA LYS A 189 -11.34 -26.85 -6.39
C LYS A 189 -10.85 -25.48 -6.89
N LEU A 190 -9.92 -25.45 -7.84
CA LEU A 190 -9.43 -24.19 -8.43
C LEU A 190 -10.55 -23.43 -9.14
N GLN A 191 -11.40 -24.12 -9.90
CA GLN A 191 -12.55 -23.49 -10.58
C GLN A 191 -13.51 -22.86 -9.56
N ASP A 192 -13.84 -23.58 -8.50
CA ASP A 192 -14.76 -23.08 -7.48
C ASP A 192 -14.19 -21.85 -6.76
N VAL A 193 -12.95 -21.96 -6.28
CA VAL A 193 -12.28 -20.90 -5.50
C VAL A 193 -11.99 -19.67 -6.37
N ALA A 194 -11.40 -19.85 -7.55
CA ALA A 194 -11.10 -18.75 -8.43
C ALA A 194 -12.38 -18.11 -8.97
N GLY A 195 -13.38 -18.91 -9.35
CA GLY A 195 -14.68 -18.40 -9.79
C GLY A 195 -15.35 -17.55 -8.73
N HIS A 196 -15.28 -17.96 -7.46
CA HIS A 196 -15.79 -17.16 -6.34
C HIS A 196 -15.06 -15.82 -6.21
N LEU A 197 -13.72 -15.84 -6.13
CA LEU A 197 -12.92 -14.62 -6.02
C LEU A 197 -13.08 -13.67 -7.20
N LEU A 198 -13.13 -14.20 -8.43
CA LEU A 198 -13.32 -13.40 -9.63
C LEU A 198 -14.66 -12.66 -9.60
N ARG A 199 -15.74 -13.30 -9.12
CA ARG A 199 -17.05 -12.63 -8.95
C ARG A 199 -16.99 -11.50 -7.93
N LEU A 200 -16.41 -11.77 -6.76
CA LEU A 200 -16.33 -10.77 -5.68
C LEU A 200 -15.43 -9.59 -6.03
N THR A 201 -14.45 -9.79 -6.91
CA THR A 201 -13.47 -8.77 -7.26
C THR A 201 -13.58 -8.24 -8.69
N ASN A 202 -14.66 -8.56 -9.40
CA ASN A 202 -14.94 -7.96 -10.70
C ASN A 202 -15.64 -6.61 -10.51
N THR A 203 -14.86 -5.53 -10.45
CA THR A 203 -15.36 -4.17 -10.23
C THR A 203 -15.40 -3.36 -11.55
N PRO A 204 -16.17 -2.26 -11.62
CA PRO A 204 -16.21 -1.41 -12.81
C PRO A 204 -14.86 -0.75 -13.16
N TRP A 205 -13.99 -0.54 -12.16
CA TRP A 205 -12.69 0.13 -12.32
C TRP A 205 -11.52 -0.85 -12.47
N ALA A 206 -11.68 -2.11 -12.06
CA ALA A 206 -10.72 -3.18 -12.26
C ALA A 206 -11.48 -4.47 -12.62
N PRO A 207 -11.94 -4.62 -13.87
CA PRO A 207 -12.69 -5.80 -14.29
C PRO A 207 -11.77 -7.01 -14.51
N TRP A 208 -12.36 -8.20 -14.41
CA TRP A 208 -11.74 -9.45 -14.82
C TRP A 208 -12.08 -9.76 -16.28
N MET A 209 -11.06 -10.12 -17.04
CA MET A 209 -11.16 -10.56 -18.42
C MET A 209 -10.80 -12.04 -18.48
N VAL A 210 -11.81 -12.89 -18.66
CA VAL A 210 -11.63 -14.34 -18.81
C VAL A 210 -11.34 -14.62 -20.29
N VAL A 211 -10.15 -15.14 -20.58
CA VAL A 211 -9.66 -15.39 -21.94
C VAL A 211 -9.46 -16.89 -22.12
N GLU A 212 -10.17 -17.50 -23.07
CA GLU A 212 -9.95 -18.89 -23.44
C GLU A 212 -8.52 -19.08 -24.00
N GLY A 213 -7.76 -19.98 -23.39
CA GLY A 213 -6.36 -20.24 -23.70
C GLY A 213 -6.13 -21.35 -24.74
N THR A 214 -7.20 -21.96 -25.26
CA THR A 214 -7.15 -23.13 -26.16
C THR A 214 -6.41 -22.84 -27.46
N ASP A 215 -6.68 -21.67 -28.07
CA ASP A 215 -6.02 -21.22 -29.30
C ASP A 215 -5.03 -20.08 -29.02
N ASP A 216 -3.78 -20.30 -29.45
CA ASP A 216 -2.68 -19.37 -29.21
C ASP A 216 -2.90 -18.03 -29.92
N ARG A 217 -3.54 -18.01 -31.09
CA ARG A 217 -3.79 -16.79 -31.86
C ARG A 217 -4.89 -15.96 -31.24
N TYR A 218 -6.01 -16.61 -30.90
CA TYR A 218 -7.13 -15.99 -30.20
C TYR A 218 -6.66 -15.32 -28.91
N ARG A 219 -6.03 -16.06 -27.99
CA ARG A 219 -5.68 -15.50 -26.68
C ARG A 219 -4.75 -14.30 -26.78
N SER A 220 -3.73 -14.35 -27.65
CA SER A 220 -2.77 -13.27 -27.79
C SER A 220 -3.39 -12.04 -28.45
N LEU A 221 -4.19 -12.23 -29.50
CA LEU A 221 -4.86 -11.12 -30.17
C LEU A 221 -5.88 -10.45 -29.25
N THR A 222 -6.70 -11.25 -28.55
CA THR A 222 -7.72 -10.77 -27.61
C THR A 222 -7.08 -9.96 -26.48
N VAL A 223 -6.01 -10.46 -25.85
CA VAL A 223 -5.31 -9.72 -24.79
C VAL A 223 -4.71 -8.42 -25.31
N GLY A 224 -4.07 -8.45 -26.48
CA GLY A 224 -3.50 -7.25 -27.10
C GLY A 224 -4.56 -6.19 -27.43
N GLN A 225 -5.71 -6.60 -27.99
CA GLN A 225 -6.83 -5.70 -28.30
C GLN A 225 -7.41 -5.07 -27.04
N ILE A 226 -7.69 -5.88 -26.01
CA ILE A 226 -8.23 -5.37 -24.74
C ILE A 226 -7.26 -4.40 -24.07
N LEU A 227 -5.95 -4.71 -24.08
CA LEU A 227 -4.93 -3.82 -23.57
C LEU A 227 -4.89 -2.49 -24.34
N LEU A 228 -4.92 -2.56 -25.69
CA LEU A 228 -4.95 -1.36 -26.52
C LEU A 228 -6.18 -0.50 -26.24
N ASP A 229 -7.38 -1.10 -26.25
CA ASP A 229 -8.63 -0.40 -26.03
C ASP A 229 -8.65 0.29 -24.66
N ALA A 230 -8.19 -0.42 -23.62
CA ALA A 230 -8.09 0.13 -22.28
C ALA A 230 -7.07 1.29 -22.20
N LEU A 231 -5.91 1.15 -22.84
CA LEU A 231 -4.91 2.22 -22.93
C LEU A 231 -5.47 3.42 -23.66
N GLN A 232 -6.02 3.26 -24.85
CA GLN A 232 -6.57 4.35 -25.65
C GLN A 232 -7.69 5.10 -24.92
N LYS A 233 -8.65 4.37 -24.34
CA LYS A 233 -9.72 4.95 -23.53
C LYS A 233 -9.15 5.77 -22.38
N ARG A 234 -8.17 5.24 -21.66
CA ARG A 234 -7.55 5.93 -20.53
C ARG A 234 -6.71 7.14 -20.94
N LEU A 235 -5.97 7.05 -22.04
CA LEU A 235 -5.17 8.16 -22.59
C LEU A 235 -6.06 9.30 -23.11
N SER A 236 -7.23 8.98 -23.68
CA SER A 236 -8.22 9.97 -24.13
C SER A 236 -8.98 10.66 -22.99
N ASN A 237 -9.08 10.03 -21.83
CA ASN A 237 -9.73 10.58 -20.64
C ASN A 237 -8.83 10.42 -19.41
N PRO A 238 -7.81 11.30 -19.26
CA PRO A 238 -6.82 11.21 -18.19
C PRO A 238 -7.38 11.64 -16.83
N VAL A 239 -8.62 12.14 -16.77
CA VAL A 239 -9.24 12.63 -15.54
C VAL A 239 -9.21 11.53 -14.49
N LYS A 240 -8.73 11.85 -13.29
CA LYS A 240 -8.77 10.93 -12.15
C LYS A 240 -10.22 10.69 -11.77
N GLN A 241 -10.54 9.45 -11.42
CA GLN A 241 -11.84 9.15 -10.84
C GLN A 241 -11.96 9.92 -9.52
N GLU A 242 -12.91 10.84 -9.44
CA GLU A 242 -13.26 11.49 -8.18
C GLU A 242 -14.12 10.50 -7.38
N SER A 243 -13.49 9.82 -6.42
CA SER A 243 -14.21 9.05 -5.42
C SER A 243 -14.77 10.00 -4.38
N LEU A 244 -16.10 10.16 -4.36
CA LEU A 244 -16.79 10.90 -3.32
C LEU A 244 -16.81 10.06 -2.03
N ALA A 245 -15.79 10.19 -1.20
CA ALA A 245 -15.87 9.71 0.17
C ALA A 245 -16.93 10.53 0.93
N ALA A 246 -17.68 9.88 1.82
CA ALA A 246 -18.77 10.56 2.51
C ALA A 246 -18.26 11.78 3.32
N PRO A 247 -18.87 12.96 3.12
CA PRO A 247 -18.51 14.14 3.89
C PRO A 247 -18.86 13.91 5.36
N MET A 248 -18.07 14.50 6.25
CA MET A 248 -18.34 14.43 7.69
C MET A 248 -19.48 15.37 8.05
N VAL A 249 -20.52 14.84 8.68
CA VAL A 249 -21.50 15.65 9.41
C VAL A 249 -20.97 15.81 10.83
N ARG A 250 -20.35 16.97 11.11
CA ARG A 250 -19.90 17.26 12.47
C ARG A 250 -21.09 17.56 13.36
N VAL A 251 -21.25 16.76 14.40
CA VAL A 251 -22.20 17.03 15.48
C VAL A 251 -21.43 17.64 16.65
N ASN A 252 -21.10 18.92 16.52
CA ASN A 252 -20.43 19.69 17.57
C ASN A 252 -21.27 20.91 17.96
N THR A 253 -22.35 20.66 18.69
CA THR A 253 -23.33 21.68 19.08
C THR A 253 -22.83 22.58 20.21
N ASP A 254 -21.83 22.15 20.98
CA ASP A 254 -21.30 22.87 22.15
C ASP A 254 -19.89 23.47 21.92
N GLY A 255 -19.33 23.30 20.72
CA GLY A 255 -18.02 23.82 20.32
C GLY A 255 -16.82 23.05 20.88
N ARG A 256 -17.03 21.95 21.63
CA ARG A 256 -15.93 21.17 22.23
C ARG A 256 -15.27 20.27 21.19
N THR A 257 -13.96 20.09 21.33
CA THR A 257 -13.16 19.23 20.46
C THR A 257 -12.21 18.38 21.29
N VAL A 258 -11.71 17.29 20.72
CA VAL A 258 -10.72 16.45 21.42
C VAL A 258 -9.48 17.24 21.85
N LEU A 259 -9.13 18.32 21.13
CA LEU A 259 -8.00 19.18 21.46
C LEU A 259 -8.33 20.23 22.53
N SER A 260 -9.56 20.77 22.56
CA SER A 260 -9.97 21.76 23.57
C SER A 260 -10.09 21.15 24.97
N GLU A 261 -10.40 19.86 25.05
CA GLU A 261 -10.51 19.13 26.32
C GLU A 261 -9.14 18.66 26.89
N MET A 262 -8.03 18.90 26.18
CA MET A 262 -6.70 18.51 26.66
C MET A 262 -6.22 19.42 27.81
N ASN A 263 -5.78 18.81 28.91
CA ASN A 263 -5.13 19.55 29.99
C ASN A 263 -3.65 19.87 29.66
N LEU A 264 -3.41 20.96 28.96
CA LEU A 264 -2.06 21.40 28.61
C LEU A 264 -1.25 22.00 29.78
N GLY A 265 -1.78 21.96 31.01
CA GLY A 265 -1.08 22.36 32.24
C GLY A 265 -0.27 21.24 32.90
N LEU A 266 -0.36 20.01 32.39
CA LEU A 266 0.40 18.87 32.90
C LEU A 266 1.91 19.11 32.75
N SER A 267 2.65 18.83 33.82
CA SER A 267 4.10 19.04 33.89
C SER A 267 4.75 18.02 34.81
N LEU A 268 6.04 17.77 34.60
CA LEU A 268 6.84 16.86 35.41
C LEU A 268 8.11 17.54 35.90
N LYS A 269 8.30 17.58 37.22
CA LYS A 269 9.49 18.16 37.86
C LYS A 269 10.74 17.36 37.52
N ASP A 270 11.89 18.01 37.47
CA ASP A 270 13.15 17.42 36.98
C ASP A 270 13.51 16.10 37.66
N LYS A 271 13.44 16.02 39.00
CA LYS A 271 13.76 14.78 39.71
C LYS A 271 12.82 13.62 39.35
N ALA A 272 11.52 13.88 39.31
CA ALA A 272 10.53 12.87 38.89
C ALA A 272 10.70 12.48 37.43
N TYR A 273 11.05 13.44 36.57
CA TYR A 273 11.36 13.19 35.17
C TYR A 273 12.56 12.26 34.99
N GLU A 274 13.66 12.48 35.71
CA GLU A 274 14.84 11.61 35.63
C GLU A 274 14.53 10.18 36.08
N ASP A 275 13.76 10.03 37.16
CA ASP A 275 13.38 8.74 37.72
C ASP A 275 12.43 7.98 36.75
N GLU A 276 11.37 8.63 36.28
CA GLU A 276 10.43 8.02 35.33
C GLU A 276 11.06 7.76 33.96
N LEU A 277 11.91 8.67 33.45
CA LEU A 277 12.62 8.47 32.19
C LEU A 277 13.48 7.21 32.26
N THR A 278 14.26 7.05 33.33
CA THR A 278 15.14 5.89 33.52
C THR A 278 14.33 4.60 33.59
N HIS A 279 13.23 4.60 34.36
CA HIS A 279 12.34 3.47 34.48
C HIS A 279 11.77 3.03 33.12
N TRP A 280 11.13 3.94 32.38
CA TRP A 280 10.48 3.60 31.12
C TRP A 280 11.47 3.26 30.01
N GLN A 281 12.67 3.85 30.00
CA GLN A 281 13.72 3.44 29.06
C GLN A 281 14.23 2.02 29.34
N SER A 282 14.43 1.64 30.61
CA SER A 282 14.81 0.27 30.97
C SER A 282 13.74 -0.73 30.54
N GLN A 283 12.48 -0.44 30.87
CA GLN A 283 11.34 -1.28 30.49
C GLN A 283 11.21 -1.45 28.98
N LEU A 284 11.30 -0.37 28.19
CA LEU A 284 11.24 -0.46 26.73
C LEU A 284 12.39 -1.30 26.16
N SER A 285 13.59 -1.14 26.72
CA SER A 285 14.78 -1.92 26.33
C SER A 285 14.63 -3.42 26.62
N GLU A 286 14.00 -3.77 27.75
CA GLU A 286 13.69 -5.16 28.12
C GLU A 286 12.64 -5.75 27.17
N LEU A 287 11.53 -5.03 26.95
CA LEU A 287 10.44 -5.46 26.08
C LEU A 287 10.88 -5.73 24.64
N LEU A 288 11.74 -4.87 24.08
CA LEU A 288 12.21 -5.02 22.69
C LEU A 288 13.36 -6.05 22.54
N ARG A 289 13.96 -6.49 23.65
CA ARG A 289 14.91 -7.63 23.67
C ARG A 289 14.24 -8.96 23.98
N ASP A 290 13.00 -8.93 24.44
CA ASP A 290 12.22 -10.14 24.72
C ASP A 290 12.11 -11.02 23.47
N PRO A 291 12.32 -12.35 23.56
CA PRO A 291 12.16 -13.26 22.44
C PRO A 291 10.79 -13.15 21.73
N ARG A 292 9.73 -12.77 22.44
CA ARG A 292 8.38 -12.57 21.88
C ARG A 292 8.33 -11.42 20.86
N PHE A 293 9.23 -10.43 20.95
CA PHE A 293 9.30 -9.34 19.98
C PHE A 293 9.93 -9.79 18.65
N LYS A 294 10.65 -10.91 18.59
CA LYS A 294 11.31 -11.38 17.35
C LYS A 294 10.35 -11.68 16.21
N ASN A 295 9.08 -11.99 16.51
CA ASN A 295 8.02 -12.25 15.52
C ASN A 295 7.02 -11.08 15.42
N ARG A 296 7.39 -9.91 15.95
CA ARG A 296 6.60 -8.67 15.89
C ARG A 296 7.52 -7.56 15.37
N SER A 297 6.96 -6.41 15.04
CA SER A 297 7.77 -5.22 14.80
C SER A 297 7.05 -4.00 15.37
N LEU A 298 7.72 -2.87 15.45
CA LEU A 298 7.15 -1.65 16.03
C LEU A 298 7.25 -0.50 15.04
N VAL A 299 6.15 0.19 14.82
CA VAL A 299 6.06 1.43 14.06
C VAL A 299 5.60 2.55 14.98
N CYS A 300 6.44 3.58 15.13
CA CYS A 300 6.13 4.78 15.89
C CYS A 300 5.87 5.94 14.92
N ALA A 301 4.65 6.46 14.90
CA ALA A 301 4.21 7.56 14.04
C ALA A 301 4.15 8.87 14.84
N PHE A 302 5.05 9.82 14.56
CA PHE A 302 5.09 11.12 15.24
C PHE A 302 4.52 12.24 14.38
N GLU A 303 3.38 12.77 14.82
CA GLU A 303 2.82 14.04 14.38
C GLU A 303 2.72 15.03 15.55
N GLY A 304 2.47 16.29 15.24
CA GLY A 304 2.32 17.33 16.26
C GLY A 304 2.66 18.71 15.73
N ALA A 305 2.20 19.73 16.46
CA ALA A 305 2.39 21.13 16.10
C ALA A 305 3.87 21.48 15.90
N ASP A 306 4.14 22.48 15.08
CA ASP A 306 5.50 22.97 14.90
C ASP A 306 6.06 23.45 16.24
N ALA A 307 7.32 23.07 16.49
CA ALA A 307 8.00 23.20 17.78
C ALA A 307 7.43 22.41 18.99
N ALA A 308 6.50 21.47 18.80
CA ALA A 308 5.95 20.63 19.89
C ALA A 308 6.99 19.71 20.56
N GLY A 309 8.08 19.37 19.86
CA GLY A 309 9.22 18.66 20.47
C GLY A 309 9.44 17.22 20.01
N LYS A 310 8.87 16.81 18.88
CA LYS A 310 8.98 15.47 18.25
C LYS A 310 10.39 14.89 18.29
N GLY A 311 11.36 15.53 17.63
CA GLY A 311 12.75 15.05 17.61
C GLY A 311 13.40 14.91 19.00
N GLY A 312 12.96 15.70 19.99
CA GLY A 312 13.43 15.56 21.36
C GLY A 312 12.91 14.29 22.04
N ALA A 313 11.66 13.90 21.76
CA ALA A 313 11.05 12.66 22.23
C ALA A 313 11.63 11.43 21.51
N ILE A 314 11.76 11.50 20.18
CA ILE A 314 12.39 10.44 19.36
C ILE A 314 13.79 10.10 19.88
N ARG A 315 14.60 11.12 20.21
CA ARG A 315 15.93 10.91 20.80
C ARG A 315 15.89 10.17 22.15
N ARG A 316 14.86 10.36 22.97
CA ARG A 316 14.72 9.62 24.24
C ARG A 316 14.34 8.17 24.03
N ILE A 317 13.59 7.86 22.96
CA ILE A 317 13.35 6.48 22.53
C ILE A 317 14.66 5.85 22.06
N GLY A 318 15.39 6.53 21.16
CA GLY A 318 16.67 6.03 20.65
C GLY A 318 17.69 5.73 21.76
N ASN A 319 17.68 6.50 22.86
CA ASN A 319 18.54 6.24 24.03
C ASN A 319 18.21 4.95 24.79
N ALA A 320 17.03 4.36 24.60
CA ALA A 320 16.65 3.07 25.20
C ALA A 320 17.07 1.87 24.35
N LEU A 321 17.50 2.10 23.10
CA LEU A 321 17.66 1.08 22.07
C LEU A 321 19.08 1.05 21.52
N ASP A 322 19.52 -0.11 21.05
CA ASP A 322 20.72 -0.20 20.24
C ASP A 322 20.43 0.40 18.84
N ALA A 323 21.36 1.19 18.31
CA ALA A 323 21.21 1.85 17.01
C ALA A 323 20.99 0.87 15.83
N ARG A 324 21.31 -0.41 15.99
CA ARG A 324 21.02 -1.46 15.00
C ARG A 324 19.56 -1.91 15.02
N GLN A 325 18.81 -1.65 16.10
CA GLN A 325 17.44 -2.14 16.28
C GLN A 325 16.38 -1.22 15.67
N TYR A 326 16.70 0.05 15.44
CA TYR A 326 15.74 1.04 14.96
C TYR A 326 16.24 1.82 13.75
N GLN A 327 15.29 2.34 12.99
CA GLN A 327 15.52 3.33 11.94
C GLN A 327 14.61 4.53 12.18
N VAL A 328 15.15 5.75 12.06
CA VAL A 328 14.36 6.98 12.04
C VAL A 328 14.16 7.40 10.58
N ILE A 329 12.91 7.59 10.18
CA ILE A 329 12.50 7.97 8.83
C ILE A 329 11.92 9.38 8.90
N PRO A 330 12.70 10.43 8.59
CA PRO A 330 12.18 11.77 8.46
C PRO A 330 11.36 11.89 7.17
N VAL A 331 10.06 12.14 7.29
CA VAL A 331 9.18 12.31 6.13
C VAL A 331 9.14 13.78 5.73
N ALA A 332 9.57 14.06 4.50
CA ALA A 332 9.59 15.38 3.90
C ALA A 332 8.74 15.42 2.62
N ALA A 333 8.89 16.49 1.85
CA ALA A 333 8.34 16.54 0.49
C ALA A 333 8.85 15.34 -0.31
N PRO A 334 8.00 14.71 -1.15
CA PRO A 334 8.42 13.53 -1.89
C PRO A 334 9.62 13.77 -2.79
N THR A 335 10.41 12.73 -2.96
CA THR A 335 11.36 12.59 -4.06
C THR A 335 10.63 12.36 -5.39
N GLU A 336 11.36 12.44 -6.51
CA GLU A 336 10.80 12.15 -7.83
C GLU A 336 10.30 10.70 -7.96
N GLU A 337 11.07 9.75 -7.43
CA GLU A 337 10.69 8.33 -7.38
C GLU A 337 9.35 8.14 -6.63
N GLU A 338 9.19 8.81 -5.48
CA GLU A 338 7.96 8.70 -4.69
C GLU A 338 6.76 9.41 -5.33
N ARG A 339 6.97 10.48 -6.12
CA ARG A 339 5.88 11.10 -6.91
C ARG A 339 5.43 10.24 -8.08
N ALA A 340 6.31 9.39 -8.58
CA ALA A 340 6.03 8.46 -9.66
C ALA A 340 5.18 7.25 -9.21
N GLN A 341 4.93 7.10 -7.90
CA GLN A 341 4.20 5.99 -7.30
C GLN A 341 2.92 6.47 -6.58
N PRO A 342 2.00 5.55 -6.25
CA PRO A 342 0.86 5.87 -5.38
C PRO A 342 1.32 6.34 -3.99
N TYR A 343 0.55 7.23 -3.35
CA TYR A 343 0.94 7.90 -2.11
C TYR A 343 1.53 7.00 -1.02
N LEU A 344 0.85 5.90 -0.69
CA LEU A 344 1.26 5.03 0.41
C LEU A 344 2.55 4.25 0.13
N TRP A 345 2.98 4.17 -1.14
CA TRP A 345 4.18 3.43 -1.55
C TRP A 345 5.43 3.87 -0.79
N ARG A 346 5.58 5.18 -0.55
CA ARG A 346 6.74 5.73 0.16
C ARG A 346 6.79 5.35 1.63
N PHE A 347 5.68 4.92 2.22
CA PHE A 347 5.64 4.46 3.61
C PHE A 347 5.79 2.94 3.67
N TRP A 348 5.15 2.22 2.74
CA TRP A 348 5.32 0.77 2.58
C TRP A 348 6.79 0.36 2.44
N ARG A 349 7.61 1.11 1.69
CA ARG A 349 9.05 0.83 1.55
C ARG A 349 9.84 0.86 2.87
N HIS A 350 9.30 1.51 3.91
CA HIS A 350 9.93 1.68 5.22
C HIS A 350 9.29 0.83 6.32
N VAL A 351 8.34 -0.03 5.99
CA VAL A 351 7.77 -0.98 6.97
C VAL A 351 8.90 -1.89 7.48
N PRO A 352 9.09 -2.01 8.81
CA PRO A 352 10.18 -2.78 9.39
C PRO A 352 9.96 -4.29 9.22
N ARG A 353 11.06 -5.02 9.05
CA ARG A 353 11.07 -6.49 9.25
C ARG A 353 10.70 -6.82 10.70
N HIS A 354 10.27 -8.04 10.95
CA HIS A 354 10.14 -8.54 12.33
C HIS A 354 11.45 -8.35 13.14
N GLY A 355 11.29 -8.08 14.44
CA GLY A 355 12.36 -7.75 15.38
C GLY A 355 12.96 -6.35 15.22
N ARG A 356 12.41 -5.48 14.35
CA ARG A 356 12.90 -4.11 14.11
C ARG A 356 11.89 -3.04 14.48
N VAL A 357 12.40 -1.82 14.68
CA VAL A 357 11.61 -0.63 14.99
C VAL A 357 11.77 0.42 13.88
N ALA A 358 10.66 0.95 13.38
CA ALA A 358 10.64 2.11 12.48
C ALA A 358 10.00 3.30 13.19
N ILE A 359 10.70 4.44 13.21
CA ILE A 359 10.22 5.68 13.83
C ILE A 359 10.06 6.72 12.74
N PHE A 360 8.82 7.07 12.42
CA PHE A 360 8.50 8.11 11.43
C PHE A 360 8.39 9.48 12.12
N ASP A 361 9.21 10.45 11.71
CA ASP A 361 9.08 11.86 12.09
C ASP A 361 8.34 12.59 10.97
N ARG A 362 7.06 12.89 11.20
CA ARG A 362 6.00 13.04 10.17
C ARG A 362 5.74 11.74 9.41
N THR A 363 4.55 11.58 8.85
CA THR A 363 4.02 10.27 8.42
C THR A 363 3.08 10.37 7.22
N TRP A 364 2.40 9.27 6.90
CA TRP A 364 1.28 9.21 5.95
C TRP A 364 0.11 10.14 6.30
N TYR A 365 0.01 10.60 7.55
CA TYR A 365 -0.99 11.59 7.95
C TYR A 365 -0.76 12.98 7.34
N GLY A 366 0.39 13.24 6.71
CA GLY A 366 0.64 14.47 5.95
C GLY A 366 -0.47 14.81 4.95
N ARG A 367 -1.07 13.81 4.29
CA ARG A 367 -2.18 13.98 3.35
C ARG A 367 -3.42 14.61 3.97
N VAL A 368 -3.79 14.19 5.18
CA VAL A 368 -4.98 14.71 5.89
C VAL A 368 -4.65 15.89 6.80
N LEU A 369 -3.39 16.30 6.85
CA LEU A 369 -2.87 17.45 7.61
C LEU A 369 -2.37 18.53 6.65
N VAL A 370 -1.06 18.57 6.38
CA VAL A 370 -0.42 19.64 5.60
C VAL A 370 -0.91 19.69 4.15
N GLU A 371 -1.08 18.56 3.46
CA GLU A 371 -1.55 18.58 2.07
C GLU A 371 -3.00 19.08 1.97
N ARG A 372 -3.84 18.76 2.96
CA ARG A 372 -5.21 19.29 3.07
C ARG A 372 -5.24 20.79 3.33
N VAL A 373 -4.44 21.29 4.27
CA VAL A 373 -4.47 22.71 4.69
C VAL A 373 -3.76 23.64 3.68
N GLU A 374 -2.73 23.13 3.00
CA GLU A 374 -2.01 23.88 1.95
C GLU A 374 -2.57 23.65 0.54
N GLY A 375 -3.46 22.67 0.35
CA GLY A 375 -4.05 22.37 -0.96
C GLY A 375 -3.10 21.65 -1.93
N PHE A 376 -2.19 20.82 -1.41
CA PHE A 376 -1.27 20.01 -2.22
C PHE A 376 -1.92 18.75 -2.81
N CYS A 377 -3.13 18.41 -2.37
CA CYS A 377 -3.94 17.34 -2.93
C CYS A 377 -5.40 17.83 -3.10
N THR A 378 -6.18 17.12 -3.90
CA THR A 378 -7.60 17.46 -4.10
C THR A 378 -8.43 17.07 -2.89
N GLU A 379 -9.66 17.59 -2.80
CA GLU A 379 -10.58 17.21 -1.73
C GLU A 379 -10.86 15.71 -1.70
N GLY A 380 -11.12 15.13 -2.88
CA GLY A 380 -11.31 13.69 -3.03
C GLY A 380 -10.11 12.87 -2.55
N ASP A 381 -8.88 13.35 -2.74
CA ASP A 381 -7.65 12.67 -2.32
C ASP A 381 -7.54 12.56 -0.80
N TRP A 382 -7.72 13.65 -0.05
CA TRP A 382 -7.61 13.59 1.40
C TRP A 382 -8.85 12.99 2.07
N MET A 383 -10.04 13.12 1.47
CA MET A 383 -11.25 12.52 2.05
C MET A 383 -11.21 10.98 2.02
N ARG A 384 -10.71 10.37 0.94
CA ARG A 384 -10.53 8.90 0.88
C ARG A 384 -9.35 8.40 1.71
N ALA A 385 -8.33 9.25 1.93
CA ALA A 385 -7.11 8.88 2.61
C ALA A 385 -7.33 8.35 4.04
N TYR A 386 -8.37 8.79 4.75
CA TYR A 386 -8.68 8.26 6.07
C TYR A 386 -8.93 6.74 6.05
N THR A 387 -9.73 6.27 5.10
CA THR A 387 -10.02 4.84 4.95
C THR A 387 -8.77 4.09 4.48
N GLU A 388 -8.04 4.64 3.51
CA GLU A 388 -6.81 4.02 3.00
C GLU A 388 -5.72 3.90 4.08
N ILE A 389 -5.62 4.89 4.97
CA ILE A 389 -4.73 4.85 6.14
C ILE A 389 -5.18 3.77 7.13
N ASN A 390 -6.48 3.65 7.38
CA ASN A 390 -7.00 2.60 8.25
C ASN A 390 -6.75 1.20 7.68
N ASP A 391 -6.93 1.01 6.37
CA ASP A 391 -6.60 -0.25 5.69
C ASP A 391 -5.11 -0.57 5.79
N PHE A 392 -4.24 0.43 5.55
CA PHE A 392 -2.80 0.28 5.72
C PHE A 392 -2.42 -0.15 7.13
N GLU A 393 -2.90 0.57 8.15
CA GLU A 393 -2.60 0.26 9.56
C GLU A 393 -3.21 -1.07 10.00
N HIS A 394 -4.35 -1.47 9.43
CA HIS A 394 -4.95 -2.77 9.66
C HIS A 394 -4.09 -3.90 9.10
N GLU A 395 -3.59 -3.79 7.86
CA GLU A 395 -2.67 -4.78 7.27
C GLU A 395 -1.38 -4.92 8.08
N LEU A 396 -0.85 -3.81 8.60
CA LEU A 396 0.29 -3.84 9.52
C LEU A 396 -0.06 -4.62 10.80
N ALA A 397 -1.19 -4.29 11.44
CA ALA A 397 -1.60 -4.90 12.69
C ALA A 397 -1.91 -6.40 12.56
N GLU A 398 -2.60 -6.83 11.49
CA GLU A 398 -2.89 -8.24 11.21
C GLU A 398 -1.62 -9.07 11.09
N PHE A 399 -0.54 -8.50 10.55
CA PHE A 399 0.76 -9.16 10.44
C PHE A 399 1.56 -9.15 11.75
N GLY A 400 1.11 -8.47 12.80
CA GLY A 400 1.80 -8.39 14.09
C GLY A 400 2.74 -7.17 14.22
N VAL A 401 2.62 -6.18 13.35
CA VAL A 401 3.26 -4.87 13.52
C VAL A 401 2.48 -4.06 14.56
N ILE A 402 3.16 -3.61 15.61
CA ILE A 402 2.60 -2.74 16.64
C ILE A 402 2.66 -1.31 16.12
N VAL A 403 1.50 -0.71 15.84
CA VAL A 403 1.43 0.69 15.40
C VAL A 403 1.08 1.59 16.59
N VAL A 404 1.95 2.54 16.91
CA VAL A 404 1.75 3.53 17.98
C VAL A 404 1.86 4.94 17.41
N LYS A 405 0.79 5.74 17.56
CA LYS A 405 0.65 7.05 16.93
C LYS A 405 0.59 8.15 17.96
N PHE A 406 1.37 9.20 17.78
CA PHE A 406 1.46 10.32 18.71
C PHE A 406 1.13 11.63 18.01
N TRP A 407 0.19 12.40 18.57
CA TRP A 407 -0.01 13.80 18.25
C TRP A 407 0.49 14.64 19.42
N LEU A 408 1.57 15.41 19.24
CA LEU A 408 2.07 16.32 20.26
C LEU A 408 1.38 17.69 20.15
N GLN A 409 0.51 18.00 21.10
CA GLN A 409 -0.24 19.25 21.18
C GLN A 409 0.45 20.25 22.11
N ILE A 410 0.60 21.49 21.66
CA ILE A 410 1.01 22.64 22.49
C ILE A 410 0.00 23.77 22.34
N SER A 411 -0.01 24.72 23.28
CA SER A 411 -0.82 25.93 23.13
C SER A 411 -0.20 26.88 22.10
N GLN A 412 -1.02 27.76 21.50
CA GLN A 412 -0.51 28.82 20.62
C GLN A 412 0.53 29.71 21.33
N ALA A 413 0.34 29.97 22.62
CA ALA A 413 1.26 30.78 23.42
C ALA A 413 2.61 30.07 23.59
N GLU A 414 2.60 28.77 23.91
CA GLU A 414 3.82 27.97 24.06
C GLU A 414 4.56 27.83 22.72
N GLN A 415 3.82 27.66 21.61
CA GLN A 415 4.43 27.65 20.27
C GLN A 415 5.19 28.95 20.00
N LEU A 416 4.56 30.11 20.24
CA LEU A 416 5.18 31.42 20.03
C LEU A 416 6.41 31.62 20.93
N ALA A 417 6.31 31.22 22.20
CA ALA A 417 7.44 31.28 23.13
C ALA A 417 8.62 30.43 22.64
N ARG A 418 8.36 29.21 22.16
CA ARG A 418 9.38 28.32 21.57
C ARG A 418 9.95 28.87 20.27
N PHE A 419 9.14 29.58 19.48
CA PHE A 419 9.61 30.20 18.24
C PHE A 419 10.65 31.28 18.56
N LYS A 420 10.28 32.25 19.39
CA LYS A 420 11.18 33.32 19.86
C LYS A 420 12.45 32.75 20.50
N ALA A 421 12.32 31.72 21.34
CA ALA A 421 13.49 31.09 21.97
C ALA A 421 14.46 30.43 20.97
N ARG A 422 13.97 29.88 19.86
CA ARG A 422 14.82 29.28 18.82
C ARG A 422 15.56 30.33 17.99
N GLU A 423 14.96 31.49 17.76
CA GLU A 423 15.61 32.63 17.09
C GLU A 423 16.80 33.16 17.91
N GLN A 424 16.73 33.09 19.23
CA GLN A 424 17.81 33.56 20.10
C GLN A 424 19.00 32.59 20.18
N VAL A 425 18.78 31.28 19.96
CA VAL A 425 19.82 30.25 20.10
C VAL A 425 20.51 30.00 18.76
N ALA A 426 21.78 30.38 18.61
CA ALA A 426 22.54 30.35 17.35
C ALA A 426 22.41 29.01 16.57
N PHE A 427 22.53 27.86 17.25
CA PHE A 427 22.41 26.53 16.63
C PHE A 427 20.98 26.02 16.46
N LYS A 428 19.95 26.81 16.77
CA LYS A 428 18.54 26.46 16.56
C LYS A 428 17.83 27.39 15.58
N ARG A 429 18.46 28.50 15.17
CA ARG A 429 17.91 29.49 14.22
C ARG A 429 17.45 28.86 12.92
N PHE A 430 18.21 27.89 12.39
CA PHE A 430 17.85 27.18 11.15
C PHE A 430 16.57 26.34 11.24
N LYS A 431 16.00 26.13 12.44
CA LYS A 431 14.79 25.32 12.68
C LYS A 431 13.50 26.13 12.61
N ILE A 432 13.56 27.40 12.23
CA ILE A 432 12.39 28.24 11.95
C ILE A 432 12.54 28.84 10.57
N THR A 433 11.49 28.68 9.79
CA THR A 433 11.35 29.11 8.41
C THR A 433 10.14 30.04 8.30
N GLN A 434 10.01 30.74 7.16
CA GLN A 434 8.79 31.51 6.88
C GLN A 434 7.54 30.61 6.79
N GLU A 435 7.72 29.33 6.43
CA GLU A 435 6.65 28.34 6.37
C GLU A 435 6.08 28.07 7.77
N ASP A 436 6.92 27.99 8.81
CA ASP A 436 6.46 27.79 10.19
C ASP A 436 5.54 28.93 10.68
N TRP A 437 5.82 30.17 10.26
CA TRP A 437 4.97 31.32 10.56
C TRP A 437 3.65 31.29 9.79
N ARG A 438 3.70 30.92 8.50
CA ARG A 438 2.48 30.72 7.71
C ARG A 438 1.58 29.62 8.26
N ASN A 439 2.15 28.51 8.70
CA ASN A 439 1.41 27.40 9.31
C ASN A 439 0.70 27.85 10.60
N ARG A 440 1.36 28.73 11.37
CA ARG A 440 0.78 29.33 12.57
C ARG A 440 -0.45 30.19 12.25
N ASP A 441 -0.42 30.97 11.17
CA ASP A 441 -1.57 31.80 10.76
C ASP A 441 -2.79 30.95 10.36
N LYS A 442 -2.57 29.67 10.02
CA LYS A 442 -3.62 28.68 9.71
C LYS A 442 -3.97 27.76 10.88
N TRP A 443 -3.71 28.19 12.13
CA TRP A 443 -3.90 27.37 13.34
C TRP A 443 -5.25 26.65 13.37
N ASP A 444 -6.34 27.36 13.14
CA ASP A 444 -7.70 26.80 13.25
C ASP A 444 -7.98 25.73 12.20
N ALA A 445 -7.47 25.91 10.97
CA ALA A 445 -7.57 24.91 9.92
C ALA A 445 -6.80 23.63 10.29
N TYR A 446 -5.63 23.75 10.92
CA TYR A 446 -4.92 22.61 11.46
C TYR A 446 -5.67 21.95 12.62
N GLN A 447 -6.20 22.72 13.59
CA GLN A 447 -7.01 22.16 14.68
C GLN A 447 -8.19 21.34 14.13
N GLN A 448 -8.84 21.84 13.09
CA GLN A 448 -9.91 21.14 12.39
C GLN A 448 -9.42 19.82 11.80
N ALA A 449 -8.33 19.85 11.01
CA ALA A 449 -7.76 18.68 10.35
C ALA A 449 -7.28 17.60 11.34
N ILE A 450 -6.72 18.01 12.48
CA ILE A 450 -6.27 17.09 13.55
C ILE A 450 -7.46 16.40 14.20
N CYS A 451 -8.55 17.12 14.50
CA CYS A 451 -9.75 16.52 15.08
C CYS A 451 -10.34 15.47 14.13
N ASP A 452 -10.44 15.80 12.84
CA ASP A 452 -10.92 14.89 11.79
C ASP A 452 -10.03 13.64 11.67
N MET A 453 -8.71 13.84 11.73
CA MET A 453 -7.74 12.75 11.73
C MET A 453 -7.96 11.80 12.92
N VAL A 454 -8.06 12.33 14.13
CA VAL A 454 -8.26 11.51 15.34
C VAL A 454 -9.58 10.77 15.26
N GLU A 455 -10.67 11.45 14.91
CA GLU A 455 -12.01 10.87 14.81
C GLU A 455 -12.08 9.72 13.79
N ARG A 456 -11.46 9.88 12.61
CA ARG A 456 -11.57 8.90 11.52
C ARG A 456 -10.53 7.78 11.57
N THR A 457 -9.44 7.94 12.33
CA THR A 457 -8.31 6.99 12.29
C THR A 457 -7.84 6.52 13.65
N SER A 458 -8.42 6.97 14.76
CA SER A 458 -8.16 6.38 16.08
C SER A 458 -8.93 5.06 16.23
N THR A 459 -8.42 4.00 15.61
CA THR A 459 -9.04 2.67 15.60
C THR A 459 -8.60 1.82 16.80
N GLY A 460 -9.28 0.69 17.05
CA GLY A 460 -8.91 -0.21 18.15
C GLY A 460 -7.49 -0.79 18.02
N ASN A 461 -7.06 -1.10 16.78
CA ASN A 461 -5.75 -1.67 16.53
C ASN A 461 -4.63 -0.61 16.53
N ALA A 462 -4.94 0.62 16.10
CA ALA A 462 -4.01 1.74 16.06
C ALA A 462 -4.67 3.02 16.63
N PRO A 463 -4.79 3.17 17.95
CA PRO A 463 -5.36 4.36 18.56
C PRO A 463 -4.40 5.55 18.47
N TRP A 464 -4.94 6.76 18.42
CA TRP A 464 -4.17 7.99 18.56
C TRP A 464 -3.86 8.27 20.03
N THR A 465 -2.59 8.58 20.33
CA THR A 465 -2.18 9.12 21.63
C THR A 465 -1.98 10.62 21.52
N LEU A 466 -2.89 11.39 22.10
CA LEU A 466 -2.74 12.84 22.22
C LEU A 466 -1.80 13.13 23.39
N VAL A 467 -0.72 13.86 23.13
CA VAL A 467 0.34 14.16 24.10
C VAL A 467 0.32 15.65 24.42
N GLU A 468 0.06 15.98 25.68
CA GLU A 468 0.12 17.33 26.24
C GLU A 468 1.59 17.77 26.30
N ALA A 469 2.04 18.48 25.28
CA ALA A 469 3.45 18.70 25.03
C ALA A 469 3.97 20.09 25.44
N ASN A 470 3.17 20.85 26.21
CA ASN A 470 3.60 22.13 26.77
C ASN A 470 4.84 21.94 27.66
N ASP A 471 4.79 20.98 28.58
CA ASP A 471 5.99 20.51 29.27
C ASP A 471 6.64 19.35 28.51
N LYS A 472 7.94 19.51 28.20
CA LYS A 472 8.68 18.51 27.42
C LYS A 472 9.00 17.27 28.24
N ASN A 473 9.17 17.41 29.55
CA ASN A 473 9.53 16.30 30.43
C ASN A 473 8.36 15.34 30.56
N TYR A 474 7.18 15.86 30.88
CA TYR A 474 5.91 15.12 30.88
C TYR A 474 5.67 14.40 29.55
N ALA A 475 5.77 15.12 28.42
CA ALA A 475 5.51 14.55 27.09
C ALA A 475 6.41 13.34 26.76
N ARG A 476 7.72 13.44 27.07
CA ARG A 476 8.68 12.36 26.80
C ARG A 476 8.37 11.10 27.61
N VAL A 477 8.01 11.28 28.88
CA VAL A 477 7.64 10.18 29.78
C VAL A 477 6.34 9.53 29.33
N LYS A 478 5.30 10.32 29.00
CA LYS A 478 4.04 9.80 28.47
C LYS A 478 4.26 8.95 27.23
N ILE A 479 5.08 9.41 26.28
CA ILE A 479 5.42 8.68 25.06
C ILE A 479 6.09 7.33 25.36
N LEU A 480 7.12 7.31 26.21
CA LEU A 480 7.83 6.07 26.56
C LEU A 480 6.92 5.08 27.30
N ARG A 481 6.12 5.58 28.25
CA ARG A 481 5.13 4.77 28.97
C ARG A 481 4.14 4.13 28.00
N THR A 482 3.55 4.91 27.09
CA THR A 482 2.63 4.39 26.08
C THR A 482 3.29 3.35 25.18
N LEU A 483 4.55 3.53 24.80
CA LEU A 483 5.27 2.50 24.05
C LEU A 483 5.39 1.19 24.85
N CYS A 484 5.78 1.27 26.13
CA CYS A 484 5.85 0.09 26.99
C CYS A 484 4.50 -0.62 27.14
N GLU A 485 3.42 0.15 27.35
CA GLU A 485 2.05 -0.38 27.46
C GLU A 485 1.60 -1.09 26.17
N ARG A 486 1.96 -0.56 24.99
CA ARG A 486 1.57 -1.13 23.69
C ARG A 486 2.44 -2.30 23.23
N VAL A 487 3.72 -2.31 23.62
CA VAL A 487 4.66 -3.39 23.31
C VAL A 487 4.51 -4.56 24.27
N GLY A 488 4.20 -4.26 25.53
CA GLY A 488 3.99 -5.23 26.60
C GLY A 488 2.99 -6.34 26.24
N PRO A 489 3.05 -7.47 26.96
CA PRO A 489 2.06 -8.53 26.80
C PRO A 489 0.67 -7.99 27.16
N ASN A 490 -0.32 -8.24 26.29
CA ASN A 490 -1.73 -8.16 26.66
C ASN A 490 -2.11 -9.32 27.58
#